data_AF-A0A7C0XJZ7-F1
#
_entry.id   AF-A0A7C0XJZ7-F1
#
_cell.length_a   1.000
_cell.length_b   1.000
_cell.length_c   1.000
_cell.angle_alpha   90.00
_cell.angle_beta   90.00
_cell.angle_gamma   90.00
#
_symmetry.space_group_name_H-M   'P 1'
#
loop_
_entity.id
_entity.type
_entity.pdbx_description
1 polymer ?
#
loop_
_entity_poly.entity_id
_entity_poly.type
_entity_poly.pdbx_seq_one_letter_code
_entity_poly.pdbx_strand_id
1 'polypeptide(L)'
;VPCGLGSRRRDFKLSRSDLEGVMMEGARWAVENGLGWDEDTKHCEENGAMENADPDKVSNSAVNRGLPQLGTLGSGNHFLEIERVDEIYDKEAAKVFGIKSVGQVTVMIHCGSRGFGHQICSDYIRVMERAVRKYGIKIPDRELVCAPGNSREAEDYFKAMACAVNYAFANRQAITHWVRESFEKVFRRSAEELGLRLVYDVAHNIAKVEEHRVNGKRQKVWMHRKGATRAFPPGSNLIPVDYRSVGQPVIIPGSMGTSSWLLVGTPKAMDLTFGSTAHGAGRMLSRAAAKRRFWGRDVKNSLEKAGIVVRAASNVVLAEEADPAYKDVDRVVEVSHQVGIATKVAHLKPIAVIKG
;
A
#
# COMPACT_ATOMS: atom_id res chain seq x y z
N VAL A 1 -4.78 7.97 15.09
CA VAL A 1 -5.21 7.70 13.69
C VAL A 1 -6.59 7.03 13.71
N PRO A 2 -7.63 7.60 13.08
CA PRO A 2 -8.95 6.97 13.01
C PRO A 2 -8.94 5.65 12.22
N CYS A 3 -9.66 4.66 12.72
CA CYS A 3 -9.82 3.33 12.14
C CYS A 3 -11.28 2.88 12.36
N GLY A 4 -11.82 1.98 11.54
CA GLY A 4 -13.26 1.71 11.51
C GLY A 4 -13.94 2.17 10.22
N LEU A 5 -14.95 1.42 9.78
CA LEU A 5 -15.91 1.88 8.77
C LEU A 5 -16.58 3.18 9.24
N GLY A 6 -16.53 4.23 8.40
CA GLY A 6 -17.14 5.53 8.68
C GLY A 6 -16.39 6.42 9.69
N SER A 7 -15.23 5.98 10.19
CA SER A 7 -14.38 6.81 11.05
C SER A 7 -13.83 8.03 10.32
N ARG A 8 -13.59 9.12 11.07
CA ARG A 8 -13.03 10.40 10.58
C ARG A 8 -12.42 11.19 11.73
N ARG A 9 -11.44 12.06 11.45
CA ARG A 9 -11.02 13.11 12.39
C ARG A 9 -12.12 14.19 12.45
N ARG A 10 -12.33 14.83 13.61
CA ARG A 10 -13.36 15.87 13.77
C ARG A 10 -12.84 17.26 13.43
N ASP A 11 -11.55 17.44 13.65
CA ASP A 11 -10.69 18.61 13.50
C ASP A 11 -9.99 18.67 12.12
N PHE A 12 -10.19 17.66 11.27
CA PHE A 12 -9.70 17.65 9.89
C PHE A 12 -10.88 17.40 8.96
N LYS A 13 -11.17 18.37 8.09
CA LYS A 13 -12.27 18.30 7.12
C LYS A 13 -11.77 18.84 5.78
N LEU A 14 -12.06 18.10 4.72
CA LEU A 14 -11.78 18.53 3.36
C LEU A 14 -12.99 19.25 2.76
N SER A 15 -12.73 20.34 2.06
CA SER A 15 -13.62 20.87 1.04
C SER A 15 -13.50 20.06 -0.26
N ARG A 16 -14.36 20.36 -1.25
CA ARG A 16 -14.23 19.78 -2.59
C ARG A 16 -12.94 20.21 -3.29
N SER A 17 -12.57 21.50 -3.14
CA SER A 17 -11.31 22.03 -3.68
C SER A 17 -10.09 21.33 -3.10
N ASP A 18 -10.11 21.04 -1.79
CA ASP A 18 -9.03 20.29 -1.15
C ASP A 18 -8.91 18.89 -1.74
N LEU A 19 -10.04 18.21 -1.97
CA LEU A 19 -10.05 16.88 -2.56
C LEU A 19 -9.57 16.89 -4.02
N GLU A 20 -9.87 17.93 -4.80
CA GLU A 20 -9.31 18.12 -6.14
C GLU A 20 -7.78 18.26 -6.09
N GLY A 21 -7.24 19.04 -5.17
CA GLY A 21 -5.80 19.10 -4.89
C GLY A 21 -5.23 17.73 -4.54
N VAL A 22 -5.85 17.00 -3.61
CA VAL A 22 -5.48 15.61 -3.26
C VAL A 22 -5.46 14.69 -4.48
N MET A 23 -6.45 14.80 -5.36
CA MET A 23 -6.55 13.97 -6.57
C MET A 23 -5.40 14.26 -7.55
N MET A 24 -4.96 15.50 -7.68
CA MET A 24 -3.93 15.91 -8.63
C MET A 24 -2.50 15.73 -8.08
N GLU A 25 -2.29 16.05 -6.80
CA GLU A 25 -0.95 16.21 -6.22
C GLU A 25 -0.58 15.13 -5.18
N GLY A 26 -1.55 14.31 -4.75
CA GLY A 26 -1.31 13.16 -3.87
C GLY A 26 -0.60 13.52 -2.57
N ALA A 27 0.52 12.85 -2.27
CA ALA A 27 1.29 13.12 -1.05
C ALA A 27 1.84 14.55 -0.98
N ARG A 28 2.10 15.19 -2.13
CA ARG A 28 2.61 16.58 -2.16
C ARG A 28 1.59 17.54 -1.57
N TRP A 29 0.33 17.43 -1.97
CA TRP A 29 -0.76 18.22 -1.38
C TRP A 29 -0.78 18.11 0.14
N ALA A 30 -0.63 16.88 0.66
CA ALA A 30 -0.63 16.65 2.11
C ALA A 30 0.53 17.39 2.79
N VAL A 31 1.75 17.31 2.24
CA VAL A 31 2.92 18.02 2.77
C VAL A 31 2.75 19.53 2.71
N GLU A 32 2.28 20.08 1.59
CA GLU A 32 2.02 21.52 1.42
C GLU A 32 0.94 22.04 2.38
N ASN A 33 0.05 21.16 2.84
CA ASN A 33 -0.96 21.44 3.87
C ASN A 33 -0.50 21.07 5.29
N GLY A 34 0.80 20.93 5.52
CA GLY A 34 1.40 20.72 6.84
C GLY A 34 1.40 19.28 7.34
N LEU A 35 1.05 18.30 6.51
CA LEU A 35 0.97 16.89 6.88
C LEU A 35 2.25 16.13 6.46
N GLY A 36 3.33 16.36 7.19
CA GLY A 36 4.60 15.63 7.05
C GLY A 36 5.74 16.52 6.58
N TRP A 37 6.72 15.94 5.89
CA TRP A 37 7.96 16.63 5.50
C TRP A 37 8.22 16.52 3.99
N ASP A 38 8.87 17.53 3.40
CA ASP A 38 9.16 17.59 1.96
C ASP A 38 9.89 16.34 1.42
N GLU A 39 10.80 15.79 2.23
CA GLU A 39 11.57 14.59 1.90
C GLU A 39 10.73 13.31 1.83
N ASP A 40 9.54 13.26 2.45
CA ASP A 40 8.70 12.07 2.45
C ASP A 40 8.29 11.72 1.02
N THR A 41 7.90 12.74 0.24
CA THR A 41 7.48 12.55 -1.15
C THR A 41 8.56 11.90 -2.01
N LYS A 42 9.85 12.13 -1.72
CA LYS A 42 10.98 11.56 -2.46
C LYS A 42 11.15 10.06 -2.22
N HIS A 43 10.58 9.53 -1.14
CA HIS A 43 10.60 8.11 -0.77
C HIS A 43 9.26 7.42 -1.05
N CYS A 44 8.39 8.05 -1.85
CA CYS A 44 7.17 7.43 -2.35
C CYS A 44 7.37 6.94 -3.79
N GLU A 45 6.78 5.80 -4.12
CA GLU A 45 6.58 5.41 -5.51
C GLU A 45 5.84 6.53 -6.27
N GLU A 46 6.28 6.84 -7.49
CA GLU A 46 5.82 8.01 -8.27
C GLU A 46 6.03 9.37 -7.56
N ASN A 47 6.97 9.46 -6.62
CA ASN A 47 7.11 10.62 -5.73
C ASN A 47 5.80 10.99 -5.01
N GLY A 48 4.92 10.00 -4.80
CA GLY A 48 3.64 10.17 -4.11
C GLY A 48 2.49 10.71 -4.95
N ALA A 49 2.66 10.85 -6.28
CA ALA A 49 1.59 11.24 -7.18
C ALA A 49 1.82 10.76 -8.64
N MET A 50 0.80 10.14 -9.23
CA MET A 50 0.72 9.91 -10.67
C MET A 50 0.31 11.19 -11.39
N GLU A 51 1.04 11.55 -12.46
CA GLU A 51 0.86 12.81 -13.21
C GLU A 51 -0.45 12.88 -14.01
N ASN A 52 -0.99 11.76 -14.47
CA ASN A 52 -2.14 11.73 -15.40
C ASN A 52 -3.50 11.73 -14.69
N ALA A 53 -3.59 12.23 -13.46
CA ALA A 53 -4.84 12.32 -12.72
C ALA A 53 -5.78 13.37 -13.33
N ASP A 54 -7.06 13.04 -13.44
CA ASP A 54 -8.09 13.92 -14.01
C ASP A 54 -9.37 13.86 -13.15
N PRO A 55 -9.61 14.85 -12.27
CA PRO A 55 -10.79 14.89 -11.42
C PRO A 55 -12.13 14.84 -12.18
N ASP A 56 -12.19 15.30 -13.44
CA ASP A 56 -13.41 15.25 -14.26
C ASP A 56 -13.83 13.83 -14.62
N LYS A 57 -12.92 12.86 -14.48
CA LYS A 57 -13.14 11.43 -14.72
C LYS A 57 -13.63 10.70 -13.47
N VAL A 58 -13.78 11.41 -12.35
CA VAL A 58 -14.22 10.87 -11.07
C VAL A 58 -15.67 11.24 -10.81
N SER A 59 -16.49 10.26 -10.42
CA SER A 59 -17.90 10.52 -10.15
C SER A 59 -18.13 11.33 -8.88
N ASN A 60 -19.22 12.09 -8.84
CA ASN A 60 -19.68 12.76 -7.61
C ASN A 60 -19.91 11.77 -6.45
N SER A 61 -20.27 10.52 -6.74
CA SER A 61 -20.41 9.48 -5.73
C SER A 61 -19.07 9.14 -5.08
N ALA A 62 -18.02 9.00 -5.89
CA ALA A 62 -16.67 8.76 -5.39
C ALA A 62 -16.19 9.94 -4.54
N VAL A 63 -16.34 11.18 -5.03
CA VAL A 63 -16.03 12.41 -4.29
C VAL A 63 -16.71 12.43 -2.93
N ASN A 64 -18.02 12.23 -2.88
CA ASN A 64 -18.79 12.25 -1.63
C ASN A 64 -18.35 11.15 -0.64
N ARG A 65 -17.91 9.98 -1.14
CA ARG A 65 -17.36 8.90 -0.30
C ARG A 65 -15.94 9.19 0.17
N GLY A 66 -15.14 9.93 -0.60
CA GLY A 66 -13.75 10.26 -0.30
C GLY A 66 -13.60 11.41 0.70
N LEU A 67 -14.43 12.45 0.60
CA LEU A 67 -14.36 13.66 1.45
C LEU A 67 -14.21 13.36 2.95
N PRO A 68 -14.98 12.46 3.58
CA PRO A 68 -14.89 12.24 5.03
C PRO A 68 -13.81 11.23 5.45
N GLN A 69 -13.05 10.61 4.52
CA GLN A 69 -12.23 9.44 4.81
C GLN A 69 -10.72 9.64 4.72
N LEU A 70 -10.23 10.82 4.32
CA LEU A 70 -8.79 11.07 4.23
C LEU A 70 -8.16 11.06 5.63
N GLY A 71 -6.98 10.47 5.74
CA GLY A 71 -6.26 10.24 6.99
C GLY A 71 -6.73 9.02 7.79
N THR A 72 -7.53 8.12 7.22
CA THR A 72 -8.08 6.97 7.96
C THR A 72 -7.48 5.65 7.51
N LEU A 73 -7.33 4.69 8.43
CA LEU A 73 -6.95 3.32 8.06
C LEU A 73 -8.11 2.61 7.34
N GLY A 74 -9.31 2.76 7.92
CA GLY A 74 -10.47 1.95 7.60
C GLY A 74 -10.36 0.50 8.02
N SER A 75 -11.04 -0.39 7.28
CA SER A 75 -11.25 -1.78 7.68
C SER A 75 -10.58 -2.79 6.75
N GLY A 76 -10.69 -4.08 7.12
CA GLY A 76 -10.17 -5.21 6.37
C GLY A 76 -8.74 -5.54 6.78
N ASN A 77 -7.87 -5.78 5.80
CA ASN A 77 -6.45 -6.03 6.05
C ASN A 77 -5.64 -4.74 6.29
N HIS A 78 -6.29 -3.59 6.47
CA HIS A 78 -5.62 -2.33 6.74
C HIS A 78 -5.25 -2.17 8.21
N PHE A 79 -4.06 -1.68 8.49
CA PHE A 79 -3.52 -1.56 9.83
C PHE A 79 -2.47 -0.46 9.93
N LEU A 80 -2.16 -0.12 11.18
CA LEU A 80 -0.90 0.50 11.56
C LEU A 80 -0.22 -0.44 12.55
N GLU A 81 1.03 -0.79 12.29
CA GLU A 81 1.82 -1.69 13.13
C GLU A 81 3.09 -1.00 13.61
N ILE A 82 3.42 -1.19 14.87
CA ILE A 82 4.74 -0.87 15.40
C ILE A 82 5.48 -2.19 15.46
N GLU A 83 6.63 -2.24 14.80
CA GLU A 83 7.42 -3.45 14.64
C GLU A 83 8.83 -3.22 15.16
N ARG A 84 9.54 -4.32 15.38
CA ARG A 84 10.97 -4.32 15.65
C ARG A 84 11.69 -5.13 14.58
N VAL A 85 12.84 -4.65 14.13
CA VAL A 85 13.75 -5.41 13.28
C VAL A 85 14.27 -6.59 14.08
N ASP A 86 13.95 -7.80 13.66
CA ASP A 86 14.37 -9.04 14.34
C ASP A 86 15.68 -9.56 13.76
N GLU A 87 15.84 -9.48 12.44
CA GLU A 87 17.03 -9.95 11.72
C GLU A 87 17.35 -9.06 10.51
N ILE A 88 18.65 -8.95 10.18
CA ILE A 88 19.14 -8.22 9.00
C ILE A 88 19.93 -9.21 8.13
N TYR A 89 19.49 -9.34 6.88
CA TYR A 89 20.03 -10.29 5.90
C TYR A 89 21.00 -9.61 4.93
N ASP A 90 20.62 -8.44 4.41
CA ASP A 90 21.47 -7.62 3.54
C ASP A 90 21.84 -6.33 4.29
N LYS A 91 23.07 -6.28 4.81
CA LYS A 91 23.55 -5.15 5.62
C LYS A 91 23.74 -3.87 4.80
N GLU A 92 24.11 -3.98 3.53
CA GLU A 92 24.35 -2.82 2.67
C GLU A 92 23.01 -2.17 2.29
N ALA A 93 22.05 -2.97 1.81
CA ALA A 93 20.71 -2.47 1.51
C ALA A 93 20.00 -1.95 2.77
N ALA A 94 20.10 -2.67 3.90
CA ALA A 94 19.51 -2.24 5.17
C ALA A 94 20.05 -0.86 5.60
N LYS A 95 21.38 -0.67 5.54
CA LYS A 95 22.01 0.61 5.89
C LYS A 95 21.52 1.75 4.99
N VAL A 96 21.43 1.52 3.68
CA VAL A 96 20.91 2.50 2.71
C VAL A 96 19.45 2.85 3.01
N PHE A 97 18.63 1.87 3.36
CA PHE A 97 17.22 2.08 3.74
C PHE A 97 17.02 2.63 5.16
N GLY A 98 18.10 2.94 5.89
CA GLY A 98 18.02 3.49 7.25
C GLY A 98 17.73 2.45 8.34
N ILE A 99 17.83 1.16 8.03
CA ILE A 99 17.75 0.04 8.98
C ILE A 99 19.17 -0.27 9.50
N LYS A 100 19.49 0.23 10.69
CA LYS A 100 20.86 0.30 11.23
C LYS A 100 21.21 -0.86 12.15
N SER A 101 20.23 -1.44 12.85
CA SER A 101 20.48 -2.49 13.84
C SER A 101 19.26 -3.37 14.09
N VAL A 102 19.52 -4.62 14.50
CA VAL A 102 18.51 -5.47 15.13
C VAL A 102 17.98 -4.76 16.39
N GLY A 103 16.67 -4.85 16.61
CA GLY A 103 15.94 -4.15 17.67
C GLY A 103 15.47 -2.74 17.31
N GLN A 104 15.85 -2.20 16.14
CA GLN A 104 15.33 -0.91 15.67
C GLN A 104 13.81 -0.98 15.53
N VAL A 105 13.11 0.01 16.08
CA VAL A 105 11.66 0.13 16.00
C VAL A 105 11.27 0.81 14.69
N THR A 106 10.28 0.26 14.00
CA THR A 106 9.70 0.79 12.77
C THR A 106 8.19 0.90 12.91
N VAL A 107 7.56 1.66 12.00
CA VAL A 107 6.10 1.73 11.89
C VAL A 107 5.70 1.39 10.47
N MET A 108 4.78 0.45 10.31
CA MET A 108 4.18 0.10 9.02
C MET A 108 2.76 0.63 8.94
N ILE A 109 2.43 1.28 7.82
CA ILE A 109 1.09 1.77 7.52
C ILE A 109 0.57 1.01 6.29
N HIS A 110 -0.47 0.21 6.48
CA HIS A 110 -1.14 -0.49 5.39
C HIS A 110 -2.54 0.07 5.22
N CYS A 111 -2.75 0.91 4.22
CA CYS A 111 -4.07 1.35 3.79
C CYS A 111 -4.05 1.83 2.33
N GLY A 112 -5.24 2.09 1.78
CA GLY A 112 -5.40 2.52 0.39
C GLY A 112 -6.34 3.71 0.23
N SER A 113 -6.92 3.81 -0.96
CA SER A 113 -7.81 4.89 -1.41
C SER A 113 -9.19 4.93 -0.75
N ARG A 114 -9.38 4.20 0.36
CA ARG A 114 -10.64 4.12 1.11
C ARG A 114 -11.86 3.83 0.22
N GLY A 115 -13.02 4.38 0.56
CA GLY A 115 -14.24 4.28 -0.25
C GLY A 115 -14.17 5.02 -1.59
N PHE A 116 -13.23 5.96 -1.73
CA PHE A 116 -13.04 6.77 -2.94
C PHE A 116 -12.64 5.89 -4.14
N GLY A 117 -11.50 5.19 -4.05
CA GLY A 117 -11.07 4.30 -5.14
C GLY A 117 -11.96 3.07 -5.34
N HIS A 118 -12.61 2.57 -4.27
CA HIS A 118 -13.62 1.52 -4.43
C HIS A 118 -14.78 1.99 -5.32
N GLN A 119 -15.26 3.22 -5.13
CA GLN A 119 -16.35 3.74 -5.95
C GLN A 119 -15.92 3.94 -7.40
N ILE A 120 -14.72 4.47 -7.63
CA ILE A 120 -14.14 4.58 -8.99
C ILE A 120 -14.08 3.21 -9.67
N CYS A 121 -13.58 2.18 -8.98
CA CYS A 121 -13.56 0.82 -9.52
C CYS A 121 -14.97 0.33 -9.87
N SER A 122 -15.96 0.50 -8.98
CA SER A 122 -17.35 0.12 -9.24
C SER A 122 -17.98 0.87 -10.42
N ASP A 123 -17.67 2.16 -10.58
CA ASP A 123 -18.18 2.97 -11.68
C ASP A 123 -17.60 2.50 -13.02
N TYR A 124 -16.29 2.26 -13.07
CA TYR A 124 -15.61 1.85 -14.30
C TYR A 124 -15.84 0.38 -14.67
N ILE A 125 -16.13 -0.53 -13.73
CA ILE A 125 -16.59 -1.89 -14.07
C ILE A 125 -17.82 -1.82 -14.98
N ARG A 126 -18.80 -0.95 -14.68
CA ARG A 126 -20.00 -0.77 -15.52
C ARG A 126 -19.71 -0.11 -16.87
N VAL A 127 -18.64 0.68 -16.95
CA VAL A 127 -18.16 1.24 -18.23
C VAL A 127 -17.52 0.11 -19.05
N MET A 128 -16.66 -0.69 -18.44
CA MET A 128 -15.97 -1.80 -19.10
C MET A 128 -16.95 -2.91 -19.54
N GLU A 129 -18.00 -3.21 -18.78
CA GLU A 129 -19.08 -4.13 -19.20
C GLU A 129 -19.72 -3.72 -20.54
N ARG A 130 -19.93 -2.41 -20.73
CA ARG A 130 -20.45 -1.86 -21.98
C ARG A 130 -19.39 -1.86 -23.08
N ALA A 131 -18.14 -1.57 -22.73
CA ALA A 131 -17.00 -1.60 -23.64
C ALA A 131 -16.77 -3.01 -24.23
N VAL A 132 -16.84 -4.05 -23.41
CA VAL A 132 -16.74 -5.46 -23.86
C VAL A 132 -17.73 -5.74 -24.99
N ARG A 133 -18.99 -5.31 -24.83
CA ARG A 133 -20.03 -5.48 -25.87
C ARG A 133 -19.74 -4.62 -27.11
N LYS A 134 -19.40 -3.35 -26.90
CA LYS A 134 -19.09 -2.38 -27.96
C LYS A 134 -17.94 -2.84 -28.87
N TYR A 135 -16.89 -3.40 -28.28
CA TYR A 135 -15.68 -3.84 -29.00
C TYR A 135 -15.71 -5.34 -29.35
N GLY A 136 -16.80 -6.07 -29.05
CA GLY A 136 -16.93 -7.50 -29.35
C GLY A 136 -15.88 -8.37 -28.65
N ILE A 137 -15.39 -7.97 -27.46
CA ILE A 137 -14.35 -8.68 -26.73
C ILE A 137 -14.93 -9.96 -26.13
N LYS A 138 -14.30 -11.10 -26.39
CA LYS A 138 -14.65 -12.37 -25.73
C LYS A 138 -13.90 -12.47 -24.41
N ILE A 139 -14.63 -12.46 -23.31
CA ILE A 139 -14.08 -12.63 -21.96
C ILE A 139 -14.41 -14.04 -21.42
N PRO A 140 -13.46 -14.72 -20.76
CA PRO A 140 -13.69 -16.05 -20.21
C PRO A 140 -14.51 -16.04 -18.92
N ASP A 141 -14.62 -14.89 -18.26
CA ASP A 141 -15.40 -14.69 -17.05
C ASP A 141 -16.03 -13.28 -17.06
N ARG A 142 -17.22 -13.12 -16.48
CA ARG A 142 -17.93 -11.83 -16.37
C ARG A 142 -17.17 -10.79 -15.54
N GLU A 143 -16.31 -11.21 -14.63
CA GLU A 143 -15.50 -10.35 -13.76
C GLU A 143 -14.23 -9.85 -14.46
N LEU A 144 -13.92 -10.35 -15.65
CA LEU A 144 -12.76 -9.96 -16.47
C LEU A 144 -13.12 -8.91 -17.54
N VAL A 145 -14.03 -8.00 -17.19
CA VAL A 145 -14.41 -6.88 -18.05
C VAL A 145 -13.22 -5.97 -18.34
N CYS A 146 -13.06 -5.57 -19.59
CA CYS A 146 -11.92 -4.80 -20.06
C CYS A 146 -12.28 -3.98 -21.30
N ALA A 147 -11.36 -3.10 -21.69
CA ALA A 147 -11.40 -2.34 -22.93
C ALA A 147 -10.01 -2.30 -23.59
N PRO A 148 -9.90 -2.02 -24.89
CA PRO A 148 -8.60 -1.79 -25.53
C PRO A 148 -7.85 -0.67 -24.83
N GLY A 149 -6.53 -0.81 -24.61
CA GLY A 149 -5.76 0.14 -23.81
C GLY A 149 -5.66 1.57 -24.38
N ASN A 150 -5.98 1.75 -25.66
CA ASN A 150 -6.05 3.04 -26.35
C ASN A 150 -7.50 3.51 -26.58
N SER A 151 -8.48 2.87 -25.94
CA SER A 151 -9.87 3.30 -26.01
C SER A 151 -10.13 4.42 -25.02
N ARG A 152 -11.12 5.27 -25.33
CA ARG A 152 -11.55 6.34 -24.43
C ARG A 152 -11.94 5.81 -23.04
N GLU A 153 -12.58 4.65 -22.97
CA GLU A 153 -12.97 4.02 -21.70
C GLU A 153 -11.76 3.63 -20.84
N ALA A 154 -10.69 3.11 -21.46
CA ALA A 154 -9.45 2.77 -20.77
C ALA A 154 -8.68 4.02 -20.32
N GLU A 155 -8.59 5.04 -21.18
CA GLU A 155 -7.93 6.31 -20.86
C GLU A 155 -8.65 7.06 -19.73
N ASP A 156 -9.98 7.18 -19.80
CA ASP A 156 -10.79 7.82 -18.75
C ASP A 156 -10.64 7.05 -17.43
N TYR A 157 -10.65 5.71 -17.45
CA TYR A 157 -10.40 4.90 -16.26
C TYR A 157 -9.01 5.12 -15.68
N PHE A 158 -7.98 5.13 -16.53
CA PHE A 158 -6.60 5.30 -16.07
C PHE A 158 -6.40 6.62 -15.34
N LYS A 159 -6.99 7.70 -15.87
CA LYS A 159 -6.96 9.02 -15.22
C LYS A 159 -7.71 9.04 -13.89
N ALA A 160 -8.89 8.43 -13.83
CA ALA A 160 -9.65 8.31 -12.57
C ALA A 160 -8.94 7.42 -11.53
N MET A 161 -8.30 6.35 -11.98
CA MET A 161 -7.49 5.47 -11.13
C MET A 161 -6.26 6.23 -10.60
N ALA A 162 -5.60 7.07 -11.41
CA ALA A 162 -4.52 7.94 -10.95
C ALA A 162 -4.99 8.86 -9.81
N CYS A 163 -6.19 9.45 -9.89
CA CYS A 163 -6.77 10.20 -8.77
C CYS A 163 -6.91 9.33 -7.51
N ALA A 164 -7.33 8.07 -7.64
CA ALA A 164 -7.47 7.15 -6.51
C ALA A 164 -6.11 6.78 -5.88
N VAL A 165 -5.08 6.61 -6.71
CA VAL A 165 -3.71 6.35 -6.27
C VAL A 165 -3.16 7.58 -5.52
N ASN A 166 -3.34 8.77 -6.06
CA ASN A 166 -2.92 10.03 -5.45
C ASN A 166 -3.60 10.24 -4.09
N TYR A 167 -4.92 10.00 -4.03
CA TYR A 167 -5.65 9.98 -2.76
C TYR A 167 -5.06 8.99 -1.76
N ALA A 168 -4.66 7.78 -2.20
CA ALA A 168 -4.08 6.78 -1.30
C ALA A 168 -2.72 7.22 -0.74
N PHE A 169 -1.87 7.85 -1.57
CA PHE A 169 -0.61 8.45 -1.11
C PHE A 169 -0.85 9.58 -0.11
N ALA A 170 -1.76 10.52 -0.41
CA ALA A 170 -2.15 11.58 0.52
C ALA A 170 -2.68 11.01 1.85
N ASN A 171 -3.46 9.93 1.79
CA ASN A 171 -4.00 9.27 2.97
C ASN A 171 -2.89 8.70 3.86
N ARG A 172 -1.91 8.00 3.28
CA ARG A 172 -0.76 7.46 4.03
C ARG A 172 0.16 8.56 4.54
N GLN A 173 0.33 9.63 3.78
CA GLN A 173 1.09 10.81 4.19
C GLN A 173 0.46 11.51 5.42
N ALA A 174 -0.86 11.73 5.42
CA ALA A 174 -1.59 12.24 6.57
C ALA A 174 -1.46 11.34 7.81
N ILE A 175 -1.55 10.02 7.61
CA ILE A 175 -1.36 9.04 8.69
C ILE A 175 0.06 9.10 9.23
N THR A 176 1.08 9.19 8.37
CA THR A 176 2.50 9.32 8.74
C THR A 176 2.72 10.52 9.65
N HIS A 177 2.16 11.68 9.30
CA HIS A 177 2.20 12.87 10.15
C HIS A 177 1.60 12.61 11.54
N TRP A 178 0.43 11.97 11.62
CA TRP A 178 -0.20 11.67 12.92
C TRP A 178 0.49 10.55 13.70
N VAL A 179 1.22 9.65 13.04
CA VAL A 179 2.12 8.72 13.72
C VAL A 179 3.22 9.51 14.41
N ARG A 180 3.87 10.43 13.70
CA ARG A 180 4.90 11.31 14.25
C ARG A 180 4.39 12.08 15.46
N GLU A 181 3.26 12.79 15.35
CA GLU A 181 2.64 13.49 16.49
C GLU A 181 2.38 12.57 17.69
N SER A 182 1.96 11.33 17.44
CA SER A 182 1.68 10.35 18.49
C SER A 182 2.96 9.93 19.24
N PHE A 183 4.04 9.70 18.51
CA PHE A 183 5.35 9.39 19.09
C PHE A 183 5.91 10.60 19.86
N GLU A 184 5.82 11.80 19.29
CA GLU A 184 6.27 13.03 19.96
C GLU A 184 5.55 13.26 21.29
N LYS A 185 4.23 13.07 21.30
CA LYS A 185 3.42 13.22 22.51
C LYS A 185 3.81 12.24 23.62
N VAL A 186 4.15 10.99 23.25
CA VAL A 186 4.48 9.93 24.21
C VAL A 186 5.93 10.07 24.71
N PHE A 187 6.88 10.25 23.79
CA PHE A 187 8.31 10.27 24.12
C PHE A 187 8.85 11.66 24.47
N ARG A 188 8.06 12.72 24.30
CA ARG A 188 8.44 14.12 24.59
C ARG A 188 9.72 14.55 23.87
N ARG A 189 9.90 14.04 22.64
CA ARG A 189 11.01 14.33 21.72
C ARG A 189 10.42 14.55 20.34
N SER A 190 11.04 15.40 19.52
CA SER A 190 10.55 15.61 18.16
C SER A 190 10.65 14.32 17.33
N ALA A 191 9.79 14.16 16.34
CA ALA A 191 9.82 13.00 15.45
C ALA A 191 11.13 12.95 14.64
N GLU A 192 11.73 14.11 14.40
CA GLU A 192 13.05 14.24 13.77
C GLU A 192 14.17 13.69 14.67
N GLU A 193 14.17 14.03 15.97
CA GLU A 193 15.11 13.46 16.95
C GLU A 193 14.93 11.96 17.15
N LEU A 194 13.69 11.46 17.02
CA LEU A 194 13.37 10.04 17.04
C LEU A 194 13.74 9.33 15.71
N GLY A 195 14.07 10.09 14.66
CA GLY A 195 14.44 9.55 13.36
C GLY A 195 13.29 8.87 12.61
N LEU A 196 12.04 9.32 12.79
CA LEU A 196 10.84 8.77 12.13
C LEU A 196 10.73 9.20 10.65
N ARG A 197 11.79 8.90 9.88
CA ARG A 197 11.89 9.13 8.43
C ARG A 197 11.12 8.05 7.66
N LEU A 198 10.51 8.40 6.53
CA LEU A 198 9.86 7.43 5.66
C LEU A 198 10.92 6.58 4.96
N VAL A 199 10.88 5.25 5.13
CA VAL A 199 11.75 4.33 4.39
C VAL A 199 11.27 4.23 2.94
N TYR A 200 10.03 3.80 2.72
CA TYR A 200 9.46 3.78 1.39
C TYR A 200 7.93 3.67 1.45
N ASP A 201 7.24 4.22 0.46
CA ASP A 201 5.81 4.01 0.24
C ASP A 201 5.59 3.38 -1.14
N VAL A 202 4.91 2.23 -1.19
CA VAL A 202 4.70 1.44 -2.41
C VAL A 202 3.25 0.99 -2.57
N ALA A 203 2.75 1.05 -3.80
CA ALA A 203 1.42 0.57 -4.17
C ALA A 203 1.45 -0.92 -4.54
N HIS A 204 0.36 -1.63 -4.24
CA HIS A 204 0.18 -3.03 -4.62
C HIS A 204 -1.14 -3.34 -5.34
N ASN A 205 -1.96 -2.32 -5.60
CA ASN A 205 -3.18 -2.36 -6.41
C ASN A 205 -3.18 -1.14 -7.33
N ILE A 206 -2.59 -1.28 -8.52
CA ILE A 206 -2.34 -0.17 -9.44
C ILE A 206 -2.13 -0.69 -10.87
N ALA A 207 -2.48 0.12 -11.86
CA ALA A 207 -2.03 -0.06 -13.24
C ALA A 207 -1.01 1.02 -13.62
N LYS A 208 0.00 0.68 -14.40
CA LYS A 208 1.01 1.63 -14.90
C LYS A 208 1.34 1.38 -16.36
N VAL A 209 1.66 2.44 -17.08
CA VAL A 209 2.30 2.32 -18.39
C VAL A 209 3.80 2.26 -18.16
N GLU A 210 4.38 1.08 -18.31
CA GLU A 210 5.81 0.84 -18.09
C GLU A 210 6.46 0.33 -19.36
N GLU A 211 7.77 0.52 -19.50
CA GLU A 211 8.53 -0.03 -20.61
C GLU A 211 9.28 -1.29 -20.18
N HIS A 212 9.03 -2.39 -20.87
CA HIS A 212 9.61 -3.70 -20.58
C HIS A 212 10.07 -4.40 -21.86
N ARG A 213 10.84 -5.48 -21.71
CA ARG A 213 11.19 -6.36 -22.84
C ARG A 213 10.14 -7.45 -23.00
N VAL A 214 9.48 -7.49 -24.14
CA VAL A 214 8.51 -8.53 -24.52
C VAL A 214 9.02 -9.19 -25.79
N ASN A 215 9.25 -10.50 -25.75
CA ASN A 215 9.83 -11.26 -26.87
C ASN A 215 11.11 -10.61 -27.44
N GLY A 216 12.00 -10.16 -26.55
CA GLY A 216 13.27 -9.52 -26.90
C GLY A 216 13.19 -8.06 -27.36
N LYS A 217 12.00 -7.47 -27.49
CA LYS A 217 11.81 -6.08 -27.93
C LYS A 217 11.33 -5.19 -26.80
N ARG A 218 11.83 -3.94 -26.72
CA ARG A 218 11.29 -2.95 -25.78
C ARG A 218 9.89 -2.54 -26.23
N GLN A 219 8.93 -2.58 -25.31
CA GLN A 219 7.54 -2.21 -25.55
C GLN A 219 6.96 -1.50 -24.32
N LYS A 220 6.09 -0.52 -24.57
CA LYS A 220 5.22 0.03 -23.52
C LYS A 220 4.07 -0.93 -23.26
N VAL A 221 3.86 -1.27 -22.00
CA VAL A 221 2.84 -2.22 -21.57
C VAL A 221 2.00 -1.65 -20.43
N TRP A 222 0.73 -2.03 -20.39
CA TRP A 222 -0.17 -1.74 -19.29
C TRP A 222 0.04 -2.76 -18.16
N MET A 223 0.94 -2.44 -17.24
CA MET A 223 1.26 -3.27 -16.09
C MET A 223 0.18 -3.18 -15.04
N HIS A 224 -0.64 -4.22 -14.94
CA HIS A 224 -1.66 -4.36 -13.90
C HIS A 224 -1.07 -5.14 -12.73
N ARG A 225 -1.01 -4.52 -11.55
CA ARG A 225 -0.64 -5.18 -10.30
C ARG A 225 -1.84 -5.19 -9.37
N LYS A 226 -2.29 -6.38 -8.98
CA LYS A 226 -3.36 -6.60 -7.99
C LYS A 226 -2.85 -7.57 -6.93
N GLY A 227 -2.56 -7.07 -5.74
CA GLY A 227 -1.85 -7.83 -4.72
C GLY A 227 -0.43 -8.20 -5.14
N ALA A 228 0.25 -7.32 -5.87
CA ALA A 228 1.64 -7.47 -6.30
C ALA A 228 2.35 -6.13 -6.23
N THR A 229 3.64 -6.12 -5.91
CA THR A 229 4.42 -4.90 -5.64
C THR A 229 5.47 -4.70 -6.74
N ARG A 230 5.75 -3.46 -7.11
CA ARG A 230 6.87 -3.12 -8.00
C ARG A 230 8.21 -3.42 -7.30
N ALA A 231 9.17 -3.98 -8.02
CA ALA A 231 10.46 -4.47 -7.49
C ALA A 231 11.61 -4.11 -8.45
N PHE A 232 11.76 -2.82 -8.74
CA PHE A 232 12.76 -2.36 -9.70
C PHE A 232 14.21 -2.53 -9.20
N PRO A 233 15.15 -2.85 -10.12
CA PRO A 233 16.53 -3.15 -9.78
C PRO A 233 17.36 -1.90 -9.43
N PRO A 234 18.59 -2.09 -8.93
CA PRO A 234 19.61 -1.05 -8.96
C PRO A 234 19.73 -0.36 -10.32
N GLY A 235 20.04 0.94 -10.32
CA GLY A 235 20.24 1.75 -11.51
C GLY A 235 18.96 2.25 -12.19
N SER A 236 17.77 1.85 -11.72
CA SER A 236 16.51 2.39 -12.26
C SER A 236 16.39 3.90 -11.98
N ASN A 237 15.96 4.69 -12.98
CA ASN A 237 15.72 6.11 -12.77
C ASN A 237 14.38 6.39 -12.03
N LEU A 238 13.54 5.36 -11.90
CA LEU A 238 12.21 5.43 -11.28
C LEU A 238 12.21 5.10 -9.78
N ILE A 239 13.40 4.89 -9.20
CA ILE A 239 13.61 4.70 -7.76
C ILE A 239 14.35 5.92 -7.17
N PRO A 240 14.15 6.20 -5.86
CA PRO A 240 14.79 7.33 -5.18
C PRO A 240 16.31 7.31 -5.36
N VAL A 241 16.91 8.49 -5.52
CA VAL A 241 18.33 8.65 -5.91
C VAL A 241 19.27 7.93 -4.95
N ASP A 242 18.99 8.01 -3.66
CA ASP A 242 19.73 7.37 -2.58
C ASP A 242 19.57 5.84 -2.55
N TYR A 243 18.52 5.28 -3.15
CA TYR A 243 18.29 3.84 -3.25
C TYR A 243 18.76 3.24 -4.58
N ARG A 244 19.15 4.08 -5.56
CA ARG A 244 19.56 3.61 -6.90
C ARG A 244 20.71 2.63 -6.88
N SER A 245 21.62 2.72 -5.92
CA SER A 245 22.77 1.81 -5.82
C SER A 245 22.38 0.39 -5.41
N VAL A 246 21.27 0.22 -4.68
CA VAL A 246 20.87 -1.08 -4.10
C VAL A 246 19.56 -1.63 -4.69
N GLY A 247 18.72 -0.78 -5.28
CA GLY A 247 17.43 -1.16 -5.86
C GLY A 247 16.24 -0.66 -5.04
N GLN A 248 15.03 -0.91 -5.54
CA GLN A 248 13.82 -0.41 -4.88
C GLN A 248 13.53 -1.15 -3.58
N PRO A 249 13.21 -0.46 -2.47
CA PRO A 249 12.61 -1.11 -1.32
C PRO A 249 11.28 -1.79 -1.69
N VAL A 250 11.07 -2.99 -1.17
CA VAL A 250 9.84 -3.78 -1.30
C VAL A 250 9.37 -4.14 0.09
N ILE A 251 8.15 -3.73 0.44
CA ILE A 251 7.57 -3.95 1.77
C ILE A 251 6.50 -5.04 1.65
N ILE A 252 6.65 -6.11 2.44
CA ILE A 252 5.76 -7.27 2.45
C ILE A 252 5.15 -7.43 3.85
N PRO A 253 3.95 -6.85 4.08
CA PRO A 253 3.17 -7.11 5.28
C PRO A 253 2.76 -8.58 5.44
N GLY A 254 2.82 -9.08 6.67
CA GLY A 254 2.20 -10.34 7.07
C GLY A 254 0.75 -10.18 7.52
N SER A 255 0.43 -10.79 8.65
CA SER A 255 -0.82 -10.61 9.41
C SER A 255 -0.51 -10.12 10.83
N MET A 256 -1.54 -9.91 11.65
CA MET A 256 -1.45 -9.19 12.93
C MET A 256 -0.42 -9.79 13.90
N GLY A 257 -0.24 -11.11 13.89
CA GLY A 257 0.68 -11.82 14.77
C GLY A 257 1.92 -12.37 14.10
N THR A 258 2.08 -12.18 12.79
CA THR A 258 3.21 -12.76 12.03
C THR A 258 4.24 -11.69 11.69
N SER A 259 5.35 -12.13 11.12
CA SER A 259 6.39 -11.25 10.60
C SER A 259 5.91 -10.34 9.47
N SER A 260 6.67 -9.27 9.24
CA SER A 260 6.69 -8.52 8.00
C SER A 260 8.12 -8.52 7.46
N TRP A 261 8.28 -8.18 6.18
CA TRP A 261 9.59 -8.18 5.53
C TRP A 261 9.87 -6.91 4.74
N LEU A 262 11.12 -6.48 4.82
CA LEU A 262 11.73 -5.55 3.89
C LEU A 262 12.62 -6.35 2.92
N LEU A 263 12.39 -6.15 1.63
CA LEU A 263 13.17 -6.73 0.55
C LEU A 263 13.68 -5.63 -0.38
N VAL A 264 14.48 -6.01 -1.37
CA VAL A 264 14.96 -5.13 -2.42
C VAL A 264 14.71 -5.72 -3.81
N GLY A 265 14.33 -4.86 -4.76
CA GLY A 265 14.11 -5.21 -6.16
C GLY A 265 15.38 -5.65 -6.88
N THR A 266 15.24 -6.48 -7.91
CA THR A 266 16.38 -7.18 -8.54
C THR A 266 16.29 -7.17 -10.06
N PRO A 267 17.40 -7.32 -10.80
CA PRO A 267 17.37 -7.37 -12.26
C PRO A 267 16.50 -8.51 -12.80
N LYS A 268 16.55 -9.67 -12.15
CA LYS A 268 15.78 -10.85 -12.55
C LYS A 268 14.25 -10.66 -12.43
N ALA A 269 13.78 -9.74 -11.59
CA ALA A 269 12.39 -9.31 -11.58
C ALA A 269 11.98 -8.66 -12.92
N MET A 270 12.85 -7.86 -13.53
CA MET A 270 12.58 -7.25 -14.84
C MET A 270 12.38 -8.29 -15.92
N ASP A 271 13.16 -9.37 -15.88
CA ASP A 271 13.14 -10.42 -16.90
C ASP A 271 11.97 -11.39 -16.72
N LEU A 272 11.63 -11.77 -15.49
CA LEU A 272 10.64 -12.82 -15.21
C LEU A 272 9.24 -12.30 -14.92
N THR A 273 9.13 -11.11 -14.32
CA THR A 273 7.87 -10.63 -13.71
C THR A 273 7.59 -9.16 -13.99
N PHE A 274 8.23 -8.59 -15.01
CA PHE A 274 8.07 -7.17 -15.37
C PHE A 274 8.34 -6.24 -14.17
N GLY A 275 9.42 -6.52 -13.44
CA GLY A 275 9.83 -5.77 -12.26
C GLY A 275 8.81 -5.86 -11.13
N SER A 276 8.27 -7.05 -10.86
CA SER A 276 7.22 -7.24 -9.85
C SER A 276 7.51 -8.40 -8.90
N THR A 277 6.95 -8.34 -7.70
CA THR A 277 7.03 -9.40 -6.69
C THR A 277 5.73 -9.47 -5.88
N ALA A 278 5.68 -10.33 -4.86
CA ALA A 278 4.55 -10.45 -3.95
C ALA A 278 4.25 -9.12 -3.21
N HIS A 279 3.08 -9.02 -2.57
CA HIS A 279 2.73 -7.88 -1.70
C HIS A 279 2.54 -8.26 -0.23
N GLY A 280 2.33 -9.53 0.09
CA GLY A 280 1.93 -9.98 1.42
C GLY A 280 1.56 -11.46 1.41
N ALA A 281 1.17 -11.98 2.58
CA ALA A 281 0.79 -13.38 2.76
C ALA A 281 -0.33 -13.84 1.79
N GLY A 282 -1.33 -12.99 1.58
CA GLY A 282 -2.56 -13.37 0.87
C GLY A 282 -3.48 -14.26 1.72
N ARG A 283 -4.78 -14.12 1.50
CA ARG A 283 -5.80 -14.82 2.31
C ARG A 283 -6.01 -16.26 1.85
N MET A 284 -6.16 -17.16 2.81
CA MET A 284 -6.58 -18.55 2.64
C MET A 284 -8.06 -18.75 3.00
N LEU A 285 -8.59 -17.94 3.92
CA LEU A 285 -9.99 -17.99 4.33
C LEU A 285 -10.73 -16.70 3.95
N SER A 286 -11.96 -16.84 3.47
CA SER A 286 -12.87 -15.69 3.34
C SER A 286 -13.15 -15.09 4.72
N ARG A 287 -13.49 -13.80 4.77
CA ARG A 287 -13.83 -13.12 6.05
C ARG A 287 -14.99 -13.81 6.77
N ALA A 288 -15.99 -14.27 6.02
CA ALA A 288 -17.11 -15.01 6.57
C ALA A 288 -16.68 -16.37 7.16
N ALA A 289 -15.77 -17.10 6.49
CA ALA A 289 -15.23 -18.35 7.02
C ALA A 289 -14.37 -18.12 8.28
N ALA A 290 -13.53 -17.08 8.28
CA ALA A 290 -12.72 -16.71 9.43
C ALA A 290 -13.58 -16.36 10.66
N LYS A 291 -14.63 -15.55 10.51
CA LYS A 291 -15.58 -15.23 11.60
C LYS A 291 -16.30 -16.42 12.20
N ARG A 292 -16.59 -17.44 11.40
CA ARG A 292 -17.21 -18.67 11.90
C ARG A 292 -16.22 -19.55 12.67
N ARG A 293 -14.93 -19.42 12.39
CA ARG A 293 -13.87 -20.29 12.93
C ARG A 293 -13.15 -19.68 14.13
N PHE A 294 -13.04 -18.36 14.19
CA PHE A 294 -12.25 -17.66 15.21
C PHE A 294 -13.11 -16.69 16.00
N TRP A 295 -12.75 -16.54 17.29
CA TRP A 295 -13.37 -15.55 18.16
C TRP A 295 -12.39 -14.42 18.45
N GLY A 296 -12.81 -13.18 18.20
CA GLY A 296 -11.92 -12.02 18.25
C GLY A 296 -11.24 -11.79 19.61
N ARG A 297 -11.91 -12.16 20.71
CA ARG A 297 -11.32 -12.06 22.06
C ARG A 297 -10.17 -13.06 22.23
N ASP A 298 -10.30 -14.27 21.69
CA ASP A 298 -9.27 -15.29 21.79
C ASP A 298 -8.07 -14.95 20.91
N VAL A 299 -8.31 -14.40 19.71
CA VAL A 299 -7.27 -13.84 18.85
C VAL A 299 -6.50 -12.75 19.59
N LYS A 300 -7.23 -11.79 20.19
CA LYS A 300 -6.61 -10.72 20.99
C LYS A 300 -5.76 -11.27 22.13
N ASN A 301 -6.31 -12.19 22.93
CA ASN A 301 -5.61 -12.79 24.06
C ASN A 301 -4.35 -13.55 23.61
N SER A 302 -4.41 -14.24 22.46
CA SER A 302 -3.26 -14.95 21.89
C SER A 302 -2.14 -13.98 21.49
N LEU A 303 -2.48 -12.88 20.82
CA LEU A 303 -1.53 -11.84 20.43
C LEU A 303 -0.91 -11.15 21.66
N GLU A 304 -1.71 -10.81 22.65
CA GLU A 304 -1.21 -10.17 23.89
C GLU A 304 -0.30 -11.12 24.69
N LYS A 305 -0.60 -12.43 24.71
CA LYS A 305 0.31 -13.44 25.29
C LYS A 305 1.64 -13.57 24.53
N ALA A 306 1.64 -13.31 23.23
CA ALA A 306 2.85 -13.25 22.41
C ALA A 306 3.61 -11.91 22.55
N GLY A 307 3.14 -11.00 23.41
CA GLY A 307 3.76 -9.70 23.64
C GLY A 307 3.35 -8.61 22.65
N ILE A 308 2.28 -8.82 21.88
CA ILE A 308 1.79 -7.88 20.86
C ILE A 308 0.61 -7.09 21.43
N VAL A 309 0.77 -5.77 21.56
CA VAL A 309 -0.30 -4.89 22.05
C VAL A 309 -1.32 -4.66 20.94
N VAL A 310 -2.58 -5.03 21.18
CA VAL A 310 -3.64 -4.91 20.17
C VAL A 310 -4.63 -3.79 20.49
N ARG A 311 -4.91 -2.95 19.50
CA ARG A 311 -6.03 -2.01 19.47
C ARG A 311 -6.84 -2.26 18.20
N ALA A 312 -8.14 -2.51 18.35
CA ALA A 312 -9.01 -2.78 17.21
C ALA A 312 -10.32 -2.01 17.33
N ALA A 313 -10.87 -1.57 16.19
CA ALA A 313 -12.19 -0.94 16.14
C ALA A 313 -13.32 -1.89 16.59
N SER A 314 -13.16 -3.20 16.38
CA SER A 314 -14.08 -4.21 16.90
C SER A 314 -13.42 -5.59 17.05
N ASN A 315 -13.97 -6.44 17.90
CA ASN A 315 -13.55 -7.85 17.99
C ASN A 315 -13.86 -8.64 16.71
N VAL A 316 -14.87 -8.24 15.94
CA VAL A 316 -15.24 -8.91 14.69
C VAL A 316 -14.11 -8.83 13.68
N VAL A 317 -13.48 -7.65 13.57
CA VAL A 317 -12.31 -7.45 12.70
C VAL A 317 -11.16 -8.36 13.11
N LEU A 318 -10.90 -8.53 14.40
CA LEU A 318 -9.84 -9.43 14.87
C LEU A 318 -10.10 -10.89 14.45
N ALA A 319 -11.36 -11.33 14.45
CA ALA A 319 -11.72 -12.65 13.95
C ALA A 319 -11.58 -12.78 12.43
N GLU A 320 -11.98 -11.74 11.66
CA GLU A 320 -11.85 -11.72 10.20
C GLU A 320 -10.39 -11.77 9.72
N GLU A 321 -9.49 -11.25 10.55
CA GLU A 321 -8.10 -10.99 10.21
C GLU A 321 -7.11 -11.82 11.03
N ALA A 322 -7.59 -12.89 11.67
CA ALA A 322 -6.76 -13.83 12.44
C ALA A 322 -5.66 -14.47 11.57
N ASP A 323 -4.48 -14.70 12.14
CA ASP A 323 -3.30 -15.18 11.40
C ASP A 323 -3.55 -16.46 10.58
N PRO A 324 -4.27 -17.49 11.08
CA PRO A 324 -4.53 -18.69 10.29
C PRO A 324 -5.50 -18.48 9.10
N ALA A 325 -6.06 -17.28 8.94
CA ALA A 325 -6.81 -16.90 7.74
C ALA A 325 -5.92 -16.50 6.57
N TYR A 326 -4.61 -16.37 6.80
CA TYR A 326 -3.59 -15.98 5.83
C TYR A 326 -2.64 -17.15 5.52
N LYS A 327 -1.91 -17.04 4.40
CA LYS A 327 -0.76 -17.92 4.17
C LYS A 327 0.39 -17.53 5.09
N ASP A 328 1.38 -18.40 5.17
CA ASP A 328 2.65 -18.09 5.82
C ASP A 328 3.44 -17.09 4.96
N VAL A 329 3.66 -15.88 5.49
CA VAL A 329 4.37 -14.80 4.81
C VAL A 329 5.85 -15.11 4.63
N ASP A 330 6.49 -15.84 5.57
CA ASP A 330 7.91 -16.19 5.49
C ASP A 330 8.14 -17.09 4.27
N ARG A 331 7.21 -18.02 4.00
CA ARG A 331 7.25 -18.86 2.79
C ARG A 331 7.03 -18.07 1.50
N VAL A 332 6.13 -17.07 1.50
CA VAL A 332 5.90 -16.21 0.32
C VAL A 332 7.16 -15.40 -0.03
N VAL A 333 7.82 -14.86 0.99
CA VAL A 333 9.07 -14.12 0.86
C VAL A 333 10.20 -15.04 0.43
N GLU A 334 10.30 -16.24 1.01
CA GLU A 334 11.29 -17.24 0.63
C GLU A 334 11.22 -17.58 -0.85
N VAL A 335 10.02 -17.82 -1.39
CA VAL A 335 9.85 -18.07 -2.83
C VAL A 335 10.32 -16.88 -3.66
N SER A 336 9.96 -15.66 -3.28
CA SER A 336 10.39 -14.44 -4.01
C SER A 336 11.92 -14.30 -4.02
N HIS A 337 12.56 -14.66 -2.91
CA HIS A 337 14.01 -14.65 -2.75
C HIS A 337 14.71 -15.74 -3.55
N GLN A 338 14.26 -16.99 -3.47
CA GLN A 338 14.88 -18.12 -4.18
C GLN A 338 14.69 -18.02 -5.69
N VAL A 339 13.52 -17.55 -6.15
CA VAL A 339 13.33 -17.24 -7.58
C VAL A 339 14.21 -16.05 -7.98
N GLY A 340 14.59 -15.19 -7.03
CA GLY A 340 15.46 -14.04 -7.25
C GLY A 340 14.74 -12.84 -7.84
N ILE A 341 13.43 -12.72 -7.63
CA ILE A 341 12.62 -11.56 -8.07
C ILE A 341 12.52 -10.46 -7.01
N ALA A 342 12.98 -10.73 -5.78
CA ALA A 342 13.27 -9.75 -4.74
C ALA A 342 14.23 -10.38 -3.72
N THR A 343 15.15 -9.63 -3.12
CA THR A 343 16.11 -10.16 -2.14
C THR A 343 15.75 -9.73 -0.72
N LYS A 344 15.84 -10.63 0.26
CA LYS A 344 15.59 -10.33 1.67
C LYS A 344 16.57 -9.28 2.20
N VAL A 345 16.06 -8.26 2.88
CA VAL A 345 16.87 -7.22 3.53
C VAL A 345 16.73 -7.30 5.05
N ALA A 346 15.50 -7.25 5.55
CA ALA A 346 15.24 -7.34 6.99
C ALA A 346 13.94 -8.07 7.30
N HIS A 347 13.95 -8.80 8.42
CA HIS A 347 12.78 -9.42 9.04
C HIS A 347 12.28 -8.54 10.18
N LEU A 348 10.98 -8.35 10.27
CA LEU A 348 10.35 -7.52 11.28
C LEU A 348 9.29 -8.34 12.03
N LYS A 349 9.17 -8.09 13.34
CA LYS A 349 8.13 -8.66 14.19
C LYS A 349 7.26 -7.56 14.79
N PRO A 350 5.92 -7.70 14.76
CA PRO A 350 5.03 -6.74 15.39
C PRO A 350 5.19 -6.77 16.91
N ILE A 351 5.15 -5.58 17.51
CA ILE A 351 5.05 -5.38 18.96
C ILE A 351 3.75 -4.66 19.34
N ALA A 352 3.13 -3.95 18.39
CA ALA A 352 1.79 -3.42 18.54
C ALA A 352 1.05 -3.36 17.19
N VAL A 353 -0.26 -3.62 17.22
CA VAL A 353 -1.14 -3.61 16.04
C VAL A 353 -2.36 -2.74 16.32
N ILE A 354 -2.62 -1.80 15.42
CA ILE A 354 -3.83 -0.96 15.40
C ILE A 354 -4.63 -1.35 14.15
N LYS A 355 -5.83 -1.90 14.36
CA LYS A 355 -6.72 -2.40 13.30
C LYS A 355 -8.06 -1.67 13.27
N GLY A 356 -8.56 -1.36 12.07
CA GLY A 356 -9.86 -0.69 11.90
C GLY A 356 -10.94 -1.52 11.24
#